data_AF-A0ABD3KTM6-F1
#
_entry.id   AF-A0ABD3KTM6-F1
#
_cell.length_a   1.000
_cell.length_b   1.000
_cell.length_c   1.000
_cell.angle_alpha   90.00
_cell.angle_beta   90.00
_cell.angle_gamma   90.00
#
_symmetry.space_group_name_H-M   'P 1'
#
loop_
_entity.id
_entity.type
_entity.pdbx_description
1 polymer ?
#
loop_
_entity_poly.entity_id
_entity_poly.type
_entity_poly.pdbx_seq_one_letter_code
_entity_poly.pdbx_strand_id
1 'polypeptide(L)'
;MSCGNQPYPPCYSICCNPGKTSWPELVGQNADQAVATIQRENPVVRASIVRPGERPIGDYCCNRVFVSADNNGKVNSVPVVG
;
A
#
# COMPACT_ATOMS: atom_id res chain seq x y z
N MET A 1 -13.06 13.40 19.02
CA MET A 1 -12.54 13.49 17.63
C MET A 1 -11.74 12.22 17.41
N SER A 2 -12.37 11.16 16.92
CA SER A 2 -11.73 9.86 16.82
C SER A 2 -11.14 9.71 15.43
N CYS A 3 -9.81 9.71 15.33
CA CYS A 3 -9.08 9.25 14.14
C CYS A 3 -9.39 7.76 13.95
N GLY A 4 -10.50 7.47 13.28
CA GLY A 4 -10.87 6.10 12.95
C GLY A 4 -10.08 5.68 11.73
N ASN A 5 -9.12 4.77 11.92
CA ASN A 5 -8.44 4.10 10.83
C ASN A 5 -9.43 3.15 10.13
N GLN A 6 -10.10 3.62 9.08
CA GLN A 6 -11.00 2.80 8.28
C GLN A 6 -10.26 2.20 7.08
N PRO A 7 -10.53 0.94 6.71
CA PRO A 7 -9.94 0.34 5.52
C PRO A 7 -10.46 1.05 4.25
N TYR A 8 -9.56 1.36 3.33
CA TYR A 8 -9.91 1.91 2.02
C TYR A 8 -10.75 0.90 1.21
N PRO A 9 -11.79 1.33 0.46
CA PRO A 9 -12.31 2.70 0.27
C PRO A 9 -13.38 3.12 1.31
N PRO A 10 -13.54 4.43 1.64
CA PRO A 10 -12.98 5.62 0.98
C PRO A 10 -11.58 6.05 1.48
N CYS A 11 -11.00 7.06 0.83
CA CYS A 11 -9.74 7.65 1.29
C CYS A 11 -9.93 8.43 2.60
N TYR A 12 -9.06 8.19 3.58
CA TYR A 12 -9.15 8.83 4.89
C TYR A 12 -7.82 9.48 5.28
N SER A 13 -7.73 10.80 5.12
CA SER A 13 -6.48 11.57 5.32
C SER A 13 -6.48 12.48 6.54
N ILE A 14 -7.61 12.56 7.27
CA ILE A 14 -7.80 13.52 8.38
C ILE A 14 -6.90 13.22 9.59
N CYS A 15 -6.40 11.99 9.71
CA CYS A 15 -5.39 11.60 10.69
C CYS A 15 -4.43 10.57 10.09
N CYS A 16 -3.38 11.04 9.44
CA CYS A 16 -2.34 10.19 8.88
C CYS A 16 -1.43 9.65 10.00
N ASN A 17 -1.92 8.70 10.78
CA ASN A 17 -1.08 7.95 11.73
C ASN A 17 -1.13 6.43 11.44
N PRO A 18 -0.80 6.01 10.20
CA PRO A 18 -0.88 4.61 9.81
C PRO A 18 0.18 3.72 10.45
N GLY A 19 1.11 4.25 11.27
CA GLY A 19 2.24 3.46 11.78
C GLY A 19 3.30 3.28 10.71
N LYS A 20 3.69 2.03 10.40
CA LYS A 20 4.69 1.75 9.36
C LYS A 20 4.17 2.18 7.98
N THR A 21 4.93 2.99 7.26
CA THR A 21 4.51 3.63 5.99
C THR A 21 5.30 3.21 4.77
N SER A 22 6.36 2.43 4.94
CA SER A 22 7.23 1.98 3.86
C SER A 22 7.73 0.56 4.10
N TRP A 23 7.94 -0.18 3.01
CA TRP A 23 8.36 -1.58 3.04
C TRP A 23 9.52 -1.87 2.07
N PRO A 24 10.72 -1.32 2.31
CA PRO A 24 11.87 -1.54 1.44
C PRO A 24 12.27 -3.02 1.30
N GLU A 25 12.00 -3.84 2.31
CA GLU A 25 12.29 -5.28 2.35
C GLU A 25 11.44 -6.12 1.38
N LEU A 26 10.35 -5.56 0.85
CA LEU A 26 9.45 -6.27 -0.06
C LEU A 26 9.87 -6.16 -1.52
N VAL A 27 10.83 -5.29 -1.85
CA VAL A 27 11.37 -5.17 -3.21
C VAL A 27 11.99 -6.50 -3.65
N GLY A 28 11.59 -6.98 -4.82
CA GLY A 28 12.02 -8.27 -5.39
C GLY A 28 11.21 -9.49 -4.91
N GLN A 29 10.32 -9.33 -3.93
CA GLN A 29 9.39 -10.38 -3.50
C GLN A 29 8.18 -10.48 -4.44
N ASN A 30 7.40 -11.57 -4.34
CA ASN A 30 6.13 -11.69 -5.05
C ASN A 30 5.14 -10.61 -4.58
N ALA A 31 4.48 -9.95 -5.52
CA ALA A 31 3.54 -8.85 -5.21
C ALA A 31 2.38 -9.31 -4.32
N ASP A 32 1.84 -10.52 -4.52
CA ASP A 32 0.78 -11.07 -3.68
C ASP A 32 1.24 -11.29 -2.23
N GLN A 33 2.47 -11.77 -2.04
CA GLN A 33 3.07 -11.94 -0.71
C GLN A 33 3.36 -10.59 -0.06
N ALA A 34 3.78 -9.60 -0.84
CA ALA A 34 3.99 -8.24 -0.36
C ALA A 34 2.68 -7.61 0.14
N VAL A 35 1.58 -7.77 -0.60
CA VAL A 35 0.24 -7.30 -0.17
C VAL A 35 -0.17 -7.93 1.16
N ALA A 36 -0.03 -9.24 1.29
CA ALA A 36 -0.36 -9.95 2.53
C ALA A 36 0.53 -9.47 3.71
N THR A 37 1.81 -9.21 3.45
CA THR A 37 2.75 -8.72 4.47
C THR A 37 2.38 -7.30 4.93
N ILE A 38 2.08 -6.40 4.00
CA ILE A 38 1.69 -5.01 4.30
C ILE A 38 0.42 -4.99 5.15
N GLN A 39 -0.63 -5.72 4.75
CA GLN A 39 -1.90 -5.75 5.48
C GLN A 39 -1.76 -6.39 6.87
N ARG A 40 -0.80 -7.30 7.05
CA ARG A 40 -0.49 -7.91 8.34
C ARG A 40 0.29 -6.96 9.26
N GLU A 41 1.28 -6.26 8.72
CA GLU A 41 2.11 -5.33 9.50
C GLU A 41 1.39 -4.01 9.80
N ASN A 42 0.51 -3.62 8.89
CA ASN A 42 -0.27 -2.41 8.99
C ASN A 42 -1.73 -2.73 8.57
N PRO A 43 -2.59 -3.14 9.52
CA PRO A 43 -3.98 -3.50 9.23
C PRO A 43 -4.85 -2.28 8.90
N VAL A 44 -4.31 -1.05 9.07
CA VAL A 44 -5.06 0.18 8.78
C VAL A 44 -4.92 0.63 7.33
N VAL A 45 -3.97 0.06 6.59
CA VAL A 45 -3.80 0.35 5.17
C VAL A 45 -4.33 -0.79 4.31
N ARG A 46 -4.83 -0.43 3.12
CA ARG A 46 -5.18 -1.38 2.07
C ARG A 46 -4.07 -1.38 1.01
N ALA A 47 -3.33 -2.48 0.95
CA ALA A 47 -2.40 -2.72 -0.16
C ALA A 47 -3.14 -3.24 -1.41
N SER A 48 -2.80 -2.68 -2.58
CA SER A 48 -3.30 -3.11 -3.89
C SER A 48 -2.15 -3.23 -4.89
N ILE A 49 -2.18 -4.25 -5.74
CA ILE A 49 -1.15 -4.47 -6.77
C ILE A 49 -1.44 -3.56 -7.96
N VAL A 50 -0.39 -2.92 -8.45
CA VAL A 50 -0.39 -2.15 -9.70
C VAL A 50 0.46 -2.92 -10.70
N ARG A 51 -0.17 -3.40 -11.78
CA ARG A 51 0.53 -4.16 -12.81
C ARG A 51 1.28 -3.24 -13.78
N PRO A 52 2.29 -3.75 -14.50
CA PRO A 52 2.97 -2.99 -15.55
C PRO A 52 1.97 -2.38 -16.54
N GLY A 53 2.04 -1.06 -16.74
CA GLY A 53 1.15 -0.31 -17.63
C GLY A 53 -0.14 0.22 -16.98
N GLU A 54 -0.48 -0.22 -15.76
CA GLU A 54 -1.54 0.40 -14.97
C GLU A 54 -1.06 1.71 -14.36
N ARG A 55 -1.92 2.74 -14.39
CA ARG A 55 -1.65 4.00 -13.69
C ARG A 55 -2.42 3.99 -12.38
N PRO A 56 -1.74 4.00 -11.22
CA PRO A 56 -2.41 4.15 -9.95
C PRO A 56 -3.04 5.54 -9.85
N ILE A 57 -4.05 5.67 -8.99
CA ILE A 57 -4.66 6.96 -8.69
C ILE A 57 -3.60 7.82 -7.99
N GLY A 58 -3.37 9.04 -8.48
CA GLY A 58 -2.31 9.93 -8.00
C GLY A 58 -2.71 10.84 -6.84
N ASP A 59 -3.85 10.58 -6.17
CA ASP A 59 -4.21 11.25 -4.92
C ASP A 59 -3.38 10.69 -3.76
N TYR A 60 -3.15 11.47 -2.70
CA TYR A 60 -2.44 11.00 -1.52
C TYR A 60 -3.43 10.48 -0.47
N CYS A 61 -3.27 9.21 -0.10
CA CYS A 61 -4.19 8.50 0.77
C CYS A 61 -3.50 7.71 1.89
N CYS A 62 -3.74 8.12 3.13
CA CYS A 62 -3.05 7.59 4.32
C CYS A 62 -3.34 6.12 4.64
N ASN A 63 -4.48 5.60 4.18
CA ASN A 63 -4.94 4.23 4.40
C ASN A 63 -4.79 3.35 3.14
N ARG A 64 -3.92 3.73 2.19
CA ARG A 64 -3.69 3.00 0.95
C ARG A 64 -2.20 2.80 0.69
N VAL A 65 -1.84 1.67 0.09
CA VAL A 65 -0.50 1.38 -0.41
C VAL A 65 -0.61 0.77 -1.78
N PHE A 66 0.16 1.28 -2.74
CA PHE A 66 0.31 0.65 -4.05
C PHE A 66 1.57 -0.21 -4.08
N VAL A 67 1.40 -1.45 -4.53
CA VAL A 67 2.48 -2.42 -4.73
C VAL A 67 2.71 -2.54 -6.23
N SER A 68 3.72 -1.84 -6.75
CA SER A 68 4.09 -1.92 -8.16
C SER A 68 4.76 -3.24 -8.47
N ALA A 69 4.12 -4.04 -9.32
CA ALA A 69 4.66 -5.30 -9.81
C ALA A 69 5.35 -5.11 -11.18
N ASP A 70 6.42 -5.87 -11.43
CA ASP A 70 7.02 -6.02 -12.75
C ASP A 70 6.29 -7.09 -13.59
N ASN A 71 6.78 -7.33 -14.81
CA ASN A 71 6.26 -8.34 -15.71
C ASN A 71 6.39 -9.78 -15.17
N ASN A 72 7.23 -10.00 -14.15
CA ASN A 72 7.41 -11.29 -13.48
C ASN A 72 6.54 -11.43 -12.23
N GLY A 73 5.67 -10.45 -11.93
CA GLY A 73 4.83 -10.43 -10.72
C GLY A 73 5.59 -10.09 -9.44
N LYS A 74 6.80 -9.52 -9.56
CA LYS A 74 7.63 -9.13 -8.41
C LYS A 74 7.57 -7.65 -8.14
N VAL A 75 7.70 -7.27 -6.88
CA VAL A 75 7.72 -5.86 -6.46
C VAL A 75 8.97 -5.19 -7.04
N ASN A 76 8.78 -4.14 -7.85
CA ASN A 76 9.88 -3.43 -8.51
C ASN A 76 10.22 -2.07 -7.89
N SER A 77 9.35 -1.55 -7.02
CA SER A 77 9.57 -0.31 -6.28
C SER A 77 9.16 -0.48 -4.83
N VAL A 78 9.75 0.32 -3.93
CA VAL A 78 9.41 0.29 -2.51
C VAL A 78 7.92 0.63 -2.34
N PRO A 79 7.09 -0.24 -1.74
CA PRO A 79 5.72 0.09 -1.40
C PRO A 79 5.70 1.18 -0.33
N VAL A 80 4.91 2.22 -0.57
CA VAL A 80 4.75 3.37 0.34
C VAL A 80 3.28 3.70 0.50
N VAL A 81 2.91 4.24 1.66
CA VAL A 81 1.58 4.78 1.90
C VAL A 81 1.33 5.99 0.99
N GLY A 82 0.22 5.95 0.25
CA GLY A 82 -0.13 6.92 -0.78
C GLY A 82 -1.39 6.57 -1.54
#